data_AF-A0A4V2AGR2-F1
#
_entry.id   AF-A0A4V2AGR2-F1
#
_cell.length_a   1.000
_cell.length_b   1.000
_cell.length_c   1.000
_cell.angle_alpha   90.00
_cell.angle_beta   90.00
_cell.angle_gamma   90.00
#
_symmetry.space_group_name_H-M   'P 1'
#
loop_
_entity.id
_entity.type
_entity.pdbx_description
1 polymer ?
#
loop_
_entity_poly.entity_id
_entity_poly.type
_entity_poly.pdbx_seq_one_letter_code
_entity_poly.pdbx_strand_id
1 'polypeptide(L)'
;MKRIFLAVAMLAAAACSSTRVGPTGPANPPSAFTEEAMSGGRYRIVYTSPTDASAKVVGERTLARAAQATLNKGNEWFEIASKIDGKNTQTLVIVMGKGETLAGGPKQYNAKETLASLKGKIG
;
A
#
# COMPACT_ATOMS: atom_id res chain seq x y z
N MET A 1 55.47 28.85 -17.80
CA MET A 1 55.59 27.51 -17.17
C MET A 1 54.24 27.17 -16.54
N LYS A 2 53.67 25.98 -16.51
CA LYS A 2 53.75 24.70 -17.24
C LYS A 2 52.47 24.01 -16.74
N ARG A 3 51.70 23.43 -17.66
CA ARG A 3 50.37 22.83 -17.49
C ARG A 3 50.35 21.75 -16.40
N ILE A 4 49.29 21.67 -15.59
CA ILE A 4 48.76 20.38 -15.09
C ILE A 4 47.23 20.46 -15.11
N PHE A 5 46.67 19.82 -16.14
CA PHE A 5 45.31 19.27 -16.15
C PHE A 5 45.26 18.16 -15.09
N LEU A 6 44.28 18.19 -14.18
CA LEU A 6 43.86 17.00 -13.46
C LEU A 6 42.39 16.72 -13.77
N ALA A 7 42.20 15.65 -14.55
CA ALA A 7 40.96 14.95 -14.75
C ALA A 7 40.55 14.18 -13.48
N VAL A 8 39.43 13.45 -13.58
CA VAL A 8 38.95 12.37 -12.66
C VAL A 8 38.04 12.93 -11.54
N ALA A 9 36.81 12.46 -11.30
CA ALA A 9 36.01 11.42 -11.92
C ALA A 9 34.53 11.67 -11.61
N MET A 10 33.68 11.15 -12.49
CA MET A 10 32.28 10.86 -12.28
C MET A 10 32.02 10.31 -10.87
N LEU A 11 31.30 11.05 -10.03
CA LEU A 11 30.59 10.44 -8.92
C LEU A 11 29.22 9.99 -9.44
N ALA A 12 29.21 8.73 -9.87
CA ALA A 12 28.04 8.00 -10.30
C ALA A 12 26.92 8.08 -9.24
N ALA A 13 25.70 8.14 -9.77
CA ALA A 13 24.45 8.09 -9.04
C ALA A 13 24.48 7.02 -7.93
N ALA A 14 24.33 7.45 -6.68
CA ALA A 14 23.73 6.63 -5.66
C ALA A 14 22.24 6.51 -6.00
N ALA A 15 21.96 5.57 -6.90
CA ALA A 15 20.62 5.10 -7.16
C ALA A 15 19.96 4.77 -5.83
N CYS A 16 18.74 5.28 -5.65
CA CYS A 16 17.78 4.77 -4.69
C CYS A 16 17.72 3.25 -4.83
N SER A 17 18.47 2.52 -4.00
CA SER A 17 18.22 1.12 -3.79
C SER A 17 16.95 1.06 -2.96
N SER A 18 15.82 1.09 -3.67
CA SER A 18 14.55 0.56 -3.21
C SER A 18 14.80 -0.90 -2.91
N THR A 19 15.28 -1.18 -1.70
CA THR A 19 15.45 -2.52 -1.17
C THR A 19 14.09 -3.17 -1.18
N ARG A 20 13.84 -3.92 -2.25
CA ARG A 20 12.74 -4.87 -2.36
C ARG A 20 13.12 -6.02 -1.43
N VAL A 21 12.80 -5.86 -0.14
CA VAL A 21 12.91 -6.93 0.86
C VAL A 21 11.89 -7.99 0.49
N GLY A 22 12.34 -9.03 -0.21
CA GLY A 22 11.67 -10.32 -0.21
C GLY A 22 11.77 -10.95 1.19
N PRO A 23 10.81 -11.79 1.61
CA PRO A 23 10.70 -12.19 3.00
C PRO A 23 11.74 -13.27 3.35
N THR A 24 12.88 -12.85 3.88
CA THR A 24 13.71 -13.68 4.77
C THR A 24 13.47 -13.21 6.20
N GLY A 25 12.40 -13.73 6.81
CA GLY A 25 12.05 -13.55 8.21
C GLY A 25 11.62 -14.89 8.81
N PRO A 26 11.61 -15.02 10.15
CA PRO A 26 11.38 -16.28 10.86
C PRO A 26 10.06 -16.96 10.46
N ALA A 27 9.95 -18.26 10.74
CA ALA A 27 8.97 -19.25 10.23
C ALA A 27 7.47 -18.96 10.44
N ASN A 28 7.09 -17.76 10.88
CA ASN A 28 5.78 -17.16 10.67
C ASN A 28 6.02 -15.80 10.02
N PRO A 29 5.76 -15.62 8.71
CA PRO A 29 5.91 -14.30 8.11
C PRO A 29 5.02 -13.33 8.92
N PRO A 30 5.51 -12.17 9.37
CA PRO A 30 4.60 -11.14 9.87
C PRO A 30 3.60 -10.83 8.76
N SER A 31 2.34 -10.60 9.11
CA SER A 31 1.27 -10.37 8.13
C SER A 31 1.74 -9.40 7.06
N ALA A 32 1.85 -9.87 5.82
CA ALA A 32 2.56 -9.15 4.79
C ALA A 32 1.59 -8.19 4.10
N PHE A 33 1.75 -6.90 4.38
CA PHE A 33 1.10 -5.85 3.60
C PHE A 33 2.05 -5.36 2.53
N THR A 34 1.57 -5.34 1.29
CA THR A 34 2.29 -4.74 0.16
C THR A 34 1.45 -3.61 -0.41
N GLU A 35 2.08 -2.44 -0.56
CA GLU A 35 1.47 -1.27 -1.18
C GLU A 35 2.26 -0.90 -2.44
N GLU A 36 1.56 -0.72 -3.56
CA GLU A 36 2.18 -0.39 -4.84
C GLU A 36 1.40 0.74 -5.51
N ALA A 37 2.07 1.86 -5.81
CA ALA A 37 1.48 2.91 -6.62
C ALA A 37 1.38 2.45 -8.09
N MET A 38 0.24 2.70 -8.71
CA MET A 38 -0.01 2.40 -10.12
C MET A 38 -0.18 3.69 -10.92
N SER A 39 -0.18 3.56 -12.24
CA SER A 39 -0.58 4.65 -13.14
C SER A 39 -2.03 5.08 -12.90
N GLY A 40 -2.34 6.34 -13.21
CA GLY A 40 -3.69 6.89 -13.09
C GLY A 40 -4.16 7.15 -11.66
N GLY A 41 -3.25 7.35 -10.69
CA GLY A 41 -3.61 7.66 -9.30
C GLY A 41 -4.17 6.49 -8.50
N ARG A 42 -3.98 5.27 -9.00
CA ARG A 42 -4.44 4.03 -8.37
C ARG A 42 -3.36 3.46 -7.45
N TYR A 43 -3.78 2.72 -6.42
CA TYR A 43 -2.89 2.07 -5.46
C TYR A 43 -3.31 0.62 -5.26
N ARG A 44 -2.38 -0.31 -5.44
CA ARG A 44 -2.54 -1.72 -5.05
C ARG A 44 -2.25 -1.86 -3.57
N ILE A 45 -3.12 -2.60 -2.89
CA ILE A 45 -2.92 -3.01 -1.51
C ILE A 45 -3.17 -4.49 -1.44
N VAL A 46 -2.14 -5.24 -1.10
CA VAL A 46 -2.19 -6.69 -0.91
C VAL A 46 -2.01 -6.97 0.56
N TYR A 47 -2.87 -7.81 1.12
CA TYR A 47 -2.69 -8.37 2.44
C TYR A 47 -2.65 -9.88 2.35
N THR A 48 -1.60 -10.49 2.88
CA THR A 48 -1.48 -11.94 3.06
C THR A 48 -1.46 -12.27 4.54
N SER A 49 -2.46 -13.02 4.99
CA SER A 49 -2.54 -13.51 6.36
C SER A 49 -1.51 -14.63 6.58
N PRO A 50 -0.73 -14.58 7.66
CA PRO A 50 0.27 -15.60 7.96
C PRO A 50 -0.32 -16.87 8.56
N THR A 51 -1.53 -16.76 9.12
CA THR A 51 -2.34 -17.87 9.61
C THR A 51 -3.56 -18.07 8.71
N ASP A 52 -4.23 -19.22 8.84
CA ASP A 52 -5.54 -19.47 8.24
C ASP A 52 -6.60 -18.54 8.89
N ALA A 53 -6.64 -17.30 8.43
CA ALA A 53 -7.67 -16.33 8.78
C ALA A 53 -8.86 -16.46 7.84
N SER A 54 -10.07 -16.23 8.36
CA SER A 54 -11.26 -16.21 7.53
C SER A 54 -11.19 -15.08 6.49
N ALA A 55 -11.83 -15.29 5.34
CA ALA A 55 -11.91 -14.27 4.29
C ALA A 55 -12.47 -12.92 4.81
N LYS A 56 -13.35 -12.96 5.83
CA LYS A 56 -13.84 -11.77 6.52
C LYS A 56 -12.70 -11.00 7.21
N VAL A 57 -11.87 -11.68 8.00
CA VAL A 57 -10.74 -11.05 8.71
C VAL A 57 -9.71 -10.50 7.72
N VAL A 58 -9.38 -11.27 6.68
CA VAL A 58 -8.48 -10.81 5.60
C VAL A 58 -9.07 -9.56 4.93
N GLY A 59 -10.37 -9.57 4.66
CA GLY A 59 -11.10 -8.44 4.09
C GLY A 59 -11.02 -7.18 4.93
N GLU A 60 -11.34 -7.29 6.21
CA GLU A 60 -11.32 -6.19 7.18
C GLU A 60 -9.90 -5.64 7.38
N ARG A 61 -8.88 -6.50 7.46
CA ARG A 61 -7.47 -6.07 7.58
C ARG A 61 -6.99 -5.31 6.35
N THR A 62 -7.31 -5.81 5.16
CA THR A 62 -6.93 -5.13 3.91
C THR A 62 -7.65 -3.79 3.76
N LEU A 63 -8.93 -3.73 4.14
CA LEU A 63 -9.72 -2.50 4.09
C LEU A 63 -9.19 -1.45 5.09
N ALA A 64 -8.84 -1.88 6.31
CA ALA A 64 -8.18 -1.00 7.28
C ALA A 64 -6.86 -0.46 6.72
N ARG A 65 -6.07 -1.31 6.03
CA ARG A 65 -4.84 -0.86 5.38
C ARG A 65 -5.09 0.14 4.27
N ALA A 66 -6.14 -0.04 3.47
CA ALA A 66 -6.56 0.92 2.45
C ALA A 66 -6.87 2.30 3.04
N ALA A 67 -7.64 2.31 4.11
CA ALA A 67 -7.94 3.54 4.83
C ALA A 67 -6.68 4.20 5.40
N GLN A 68 -5.80 3.42 6.06
CA GLN A 68 -4.56 3.96 6.62
C GLN A 68 -3.63 4.53 5.54
N ALA A 69 -3.46 3.82 4.42
CA ALA A 69 -2.66 4.28 3.29
C ALA A 69 -3.20 5.60 2.72
N THR A 70 -4.53 5.73 2.64
CA THR A 70 -5.20 6.95 2.18
C THR A 70 -4.87 8.15 3.07
N LEU A 71 -5.01 8.00 4.38
CA LEU A 71 -4.67 9.05 5.35
C LEU A 71 -3.18 9.40 5.34
N ASN A 72 -2.30 8.39 5.23
CA ASN A 72 -0.85 8.59 5.16
C ASN A 72 -0.44 9.41 3.93
N LYS A 73 -1.22 9.35 2.85
CA LYS A 73 -1.01 10.15 1.63
C LYS A 73 -1.66 11.54 1.69
N GLY A 74 -2.31 11.90 2.81
CA GLY A 74 -3.01 13.18 2.97
C GLY A 74 -4.35 13.25 2.24
N ASN A 75 -4.94 12.10 1.92
CA ASN A 75 -6.27 11.98 1.35
C ASN A 75 -7.28 11.60 2.44
N GLU A 76 -8.56 11.81 2.15
CA GLU A 76 -9.64 11.57 3.13
C GLU A 76 -10.56 10.44 2.68
N TRP A 77 -10.69 10.27 1.37
CA TRP A 77 -11.58 9.31 0.75
C TRP A 77 -10.78 8.34 -0.12
N PHE A 78 -11.26 7.10 -0.16
CA PHE A 78 -10.81 6.13 -1.14
C PHE A 78 -11.97 5.34 -1.73
N GLU A 79 -11.78 4.88 -2.95
CA GLU A 79 -12.73 4.08 -3.71
C GLU A 79 -12.07 2.76 -4.06
N ILE A 80 -12.81 1.66 -3.93
CA ILE A 80 -12.31 0.35 -4.37
C ILE A 80 -12.64 0.18 -5.86
N ALA A 81 -11.63 0.36 -6.70
CA ALA A 81 -11.73 0.20 -8.14
C ALA A 81 -11.61 -1.28 -8.58
N SER A 82 -10.98 -2.13 -7.77
CA SER A 82 -10.95 -3.58 -8.00
C SER A 82 -10.70 -4.33 -6.69
N LYS A 83 -11.26 -5.54 -6.58
CA LYS A 83 -11.11 -6.45 -5.45
C LYS A 83 -10.86 -7.85 -5.96
N ILE A 84 -9.83 -8.51 -5.45
CA ILE A 84 -9.49 -9.89 -5.75
C ILE A 84 -9.38 -10.63 -4.42
N ASP A 85 -10.22 -11.64 -4.25
CA ASP A 85 -10.25 -12.52 -3.08
C ASP A 85 -9.43 -13.78 -3.34
N GLY A 86 -8.61 -14.16 -2.37
CA GLY A 86 -7.88 -15.43 -2.33
C GLY A 86 -8.16 -16.16 -1.02
N LYS A 87 -7.57 -17.36 -0.84
CA LYS A 87 -7.80 -18.22 0.34
C LYS A 87 -7.49 -17.51 1.67
N ASN A 88 -6.31 -16.91 1.76
CA ASN A 88 -5.80 -16.19 2.92
C ASN A 88 -5.21 -14.82 2.54
N THR A 89 -5.51 -14.36 1.32
CA THR A 89 -4.95 -13.15 0.72
C THR A 89 -6.07 -12.33 0.11
N GLN A 90 -5.99 -11.01 0.21
CA GLN A 90 -6.90 -10.13 -0.53
C GLN A 90 -6.10 -8.99 -1.15
N THR A 91 -6.43 -8.68 -2.40
CA THR A 91 -5.89 -7.53 -3.12
C THR A 91 -6.99 -6.51 -3.37
N LEU A 92 -6.74 -5.27 -2.99
CA LEU A 92 -7.57 -4.12 -3.32
C LEU A 92 -6.78 -3.21 -4.26
N VAL A 93 -7.43 -2.71 -5.30
CA VAL A 93 -6.95 -1.58 -6.08
C VAL A 93 -7.84 -0.40 -5.72
N ILE A 94 -7.26 0.63 -5.13
CA ILE A 94 -7.98 1.80 -4.67
C ILE A 94 -7.59 3.05 -5.44
N VAL A 95 -8.52 4.00 -5.53
CA VAL A 95 -8.27 5.38 -5.95
C VAL A 95 -8.44 6.25 -4.71
N MET A 96 -7.53 7.18 -4.48
CA MET A 96 -7.56 8.08 -3.32
C MET A 96 -7.91 9.51 -3.75
N GLY A 97 -8.53 10.28 -2.86
CA GLY A 97 -8.78 11.70 -3.08
C GLY A 97 -9.22 12.44 -1.82
N LYS A 98 -9.31 13.76 -1.94
CA LYS A 98 -9.67 14.66 -0.82
C LYS A 98 -11.17 14.90 -0.67
N GLY A 99 -12.01 14.42 -1.59
CA GLY A 99 -13.46 14.63 -1.54
C GLY A 99 -14.25 13.35 -1.77
N GLU A 100 -15.54 13.41 -1.42
CA GLU A 100 -16.57 12.36 -1.65
C GLU A 100 -16.85 12.08 -3.13
N THR A 101 -16.26 12.87 -4.02
CA THR A 101 -16.35 12.70 -5.47
C THR A 101 -15.04 12.11 -5.94
N LEU A 102 -14.82 10.84 -5.62
CA LEU A 102 -13.84 10.02 -6.32
C LEU A 102 -14.38 9.65 -7.72
N ALA A 103 -13.70 8.78 -8.45
CA ALA A 103 -13.93 8.48 -9.87
C ALA A 103 -15.34 7.93 -10.23
N GLY A 104 -16.32 8.00 -9.32
CA GLY A 104 -17.72 7.64 -9.54
C GLY A 104 -17.98 6.16 -9.34
N GLY A 105 -17.09 5.42 -8.68
CA GLY A 105 -17.29 4.01 -8.42
C GLY A 105 -18.39 3.73 -7.38
N PRO A 106 -18.90 2.49 -7.35
CA PRO A 106 -20.08 2.13 -6.57
C PRO A 106 -19.84 2.09 -5.04
N LYS A 107 -18.58 2.11 -4.58
CA LYS A 107 -18.22 1.99 -3.16
C LYS A 107 -17.07 2.94 -2.81
N GLN A 108 -17.46 4.08 -2.25
CA GLN A 108 -16.55 5.07 -1.68
C GLN A 108 -16.52 4.94 -0.16
N TYR A 109 -15.36 5.21 0.42
CA TYR A 109 -15.10 5.01 1.84
C TYR A 109 -14.37 6.22 2.40
N ASN A 110 -14.89 6.79 3.49
CA ASN A 110 -14.14 7.72 4.30
C ASN A 110 -13.07 6.93 5.08
N ALA A 111 -11.81 7.33 4.96
CA ALA A 111 -10.71 6.60 5.57
C ALA A 111 -10.74 6.64 7.11
N LYS A 112 -11.11 7.78 7.72
CA LYS A 112 -11.19 7.89 9.18
C LYS A 112 -12.32 7.01 9.73
N GLU A 113 -13.51 7.09 9.12
CA GLU A 113 -14.67 6.29 9.54
C GLU A 113 -14.45 4.80 9.33
N THR A 114 -13.80 4.42 8.22
CA THR A 114 -13.47 3.03 7.94
C THR A 114 -12.58 2.46 9.04
N LEU A 115 -11.50 3.17 9.41
CA LEU A 115 -10.64 2.73 10.52
C LEU A 115 -11.39 2.66 11.85
N ALA A 116 -12.23 3.66 12.15
CA ALA A 116 -13.03 3.68 13.37
C ALA A 116 -13.99 2.47 13.45
N SER A 117 -14.69 2.17 12.34
CA SER A 117 -15.63 1.04 12.25
C SER A 117 -14.95 -0.33 12.37
N LEU A 118 -13.68 -0.40 11.96
CA LEU A 118 -12.90 -1.63 11.96
C LEU A 118 -12.15 -1.82 13.27
N LYS A 119 -11.76 -0.76 13.99
CA LYS A 119 -10.97 -0.84 15.24
C LYS A 119 -11.55 -1.83 16.26
N GLY A 120 -12.88 -1.95 16.37
CA GLY A 120 -13.54 -2.92 17.26
C GLY A 120 -13.67 -4.35 16.69
N LYS A 121 -13.36 -4.58 15.42
CA LYS A 121 -13.50 -5.85 14.70
C LYS A 121 -12.18 -6.57 14.43
N ILE A 122 -11.08 -5.82 14.41
CA ILE A 122 -9.72 -6.31 14.17
C ILE A 122 -8.86 -6.30 15.45
N GLY A 123 -9.49 -6.22 16.62
CA GLY A 123 -8.87 -6.42 17.94
C GLY A 123 -8.75 -7.89 18.29
#